data_AF-A0A495IIP1-F1
#
_entry.id   AF-A0A495IIP1-F1
#
_cell.length_a   1.000
_cell.length_b   1.000
_cell.length_c   1.000
_cell.angle_alpha   90.00
_cell.angle_beta   90.00
_cell.angle_gamma   90.00
#
_symmetry.space_group_name_H-M   'P 1'
#
loop_
_entity.id
_entity.type
_entity.pdbx_description
1 polymer ?
#
loop_
_entity_poly.entity_id
_entity_poly.type
_entity_poly.pdbx_seq_one_letter_code
_entity_poly.pdbx_strand_id
1 'polypeptide(L)' 'MAARLEAVNYVLARAEQVWAPQAIEGWLYGCNSVLDGVRPIDFVGSGRVQEIVQALEVARA' A
#
# COMPACT_ATOMS: atom_id res chain seq x y z
N MET A 1 -12.83 1.12 14.73
CA MET A 1 -11.36 1.23 14.86
C MET A 1 -10.62 -0.04 14.41
N ALA A 2 -11.09 -1.26 14.74
CA ALA A 2 -10.42 -2.52 14.36
C ALA A 2 -10.16 -2.69 12.84
N ALA A 3 -11.18 -2.47 12.00
CA ALA A 3 -11.08 -2.67 10.55
C ALA A 3 -9.99 -1.83 9.85
N ARG A 4 -9.68 -0.63 10.36
CA ARG A 4 -8.62 0.22 9.80
C ARG A 4 -7.24 -0.35 10.11
N LEU A 5 -7.04 -0.90 11.31
CA LEU A 5 -5.78 -1.52 11.70
C LEU A 5 -5.54 -2.81 10.92
N GLU A 6 -6.59 -3.62 10.73
CA GLU A 6 -6.55 -4.84 9.92
C GLU A 6 -6.17 -4.54 8.47
N ALA A 7 -6.76 -3.49 7.88
CA ALA A 7 -6.42 -3.03 6.54
C ALA A 7 -4.94 -2.63 6.41
N VAL A 8 -4.41 -1.86 7.37
CA VAL A 8 -2.99 -1.46 7.38
C VAL A 8 -2.10 -2.70 7.44
N ASN A 9 -2.37 -3.61 8.38
CA ASN A 9 -1.58 -4.83 8.57
C ASN A 9 -1.59 -5.71 7.31
N TYR A 10 -2.74 -5.81 6.65
CA TYR A 10 -2.89 -6.57 5.41
C TYR A 10 -2.09 -5.97 4.25
N VAL A 11 -2.08 -4.65 4.10
CA VAL A 11 -1.27 -3.94 3.11
C VAL A 11 0.22 -4.16 3.36
N LEU A 12 0.65 -4.02 4.62
CA LEU A 12 2.05 -4.23 5.01
C LEU A 12 2.50 -5.67 4.74
N ALA A 13 1.70 -6.66 5.15
CA ALA A 13 2.01 -8.07 4.93
C ALA A 13 2.16 -8.42 3.43
N ARG A 14 1.41 -7.75 2.54
CA ARG A 14 1.60 -7.89 1.09
C ARG A 14 2.85 -7.18 0.59
N ALA A 15 3.09 -5.94 1.04
CA ALA A 15 4.26 -5.18 0.61
C ALA A 15 5.57 -5.90 0.99
N GLU A 16 5.60 -6.57 2.15
CA GLU A 16 6.73 -7.40 2.61
C GLU A 16 6.98 -8.64 1.72
N GLN A 17 5.99 -9.10 0.96
CA GLN A 17 6.18 -10.17 -0.03
C GLN A 17 6.80 -9.65 -1.33
N VAL A 18 6.73 -8.35 -1.60
CA VAL A 18 7.24 -7.72 -2.82
C VAL A 18 8.63 -7.12 -2.59
N TRP A 19 8.86 -6.50 -1.43
CA TRP A 19 10.10 -5.77 -1.16
C TRP A 19 10.64 -5.96 0.26
N ALA A 20 11.92 -5.63 0.42
CA ALA A 20 12.54 -5.46 1.73
C ALA A 20 11.91 -4.26 2.48
N PRO A 21 11.88 -4.28 3.82
CA PRO A 21 11.23 -3.25 4.64
C PRO A 21 11.63 -1.81 4.31
N GLN A 22 12.89 -1.58 3.94
CA GLN A 22 13.37 -0.22 3.62
C GLN A 22 12.73 0.36 2.35
N ALA A 23 12.34 -0.47 1.40
CA ALA A 23 11.70 -0.03 0.15
C ALA A 23 10.19 0.18 0.33
N ILE A 24 9.56 -0.49 1.31
CA ILE A 24 8.13 -0.33 1.61
C ILE A 24 7.84 1.10 2.06
N GLU A 25 8.70 1.68 2.90
CA GLU A 25 8.54 3.06 3.36
C GLU A 25 8.59 4.03 2.18
N GLY A 26 9.59 3.88 1.29
CA GLY A 26 9.72 4.70 0.08
C GLY A 26 8.48 4.59 -0.83
N TRP A 27 7.90 3.39 -0.95
CA TRP A 27 6.69 3.18 -1.74
C TRP A 27 5.44 3.80 -1.09
N LEU A 28 5.25 3.64 0.22
CA LEU A 28 4.08 4.16 0.95
C LEU A 28 3.99 5.68 0.95
N TYR A 29 5.14 6.35 1.03
CA TYR A 29 5.24 7.82 1.06
C TYR A 29 5.55 8.45 -0.30
N GLY A 30 5.95 7.64 -1.29
CA GLY A 30 6.22 8.07 -2.65
C GLY A 30 4.96 8.22 -3.51
N CYS A 31 5.10 8.89 -4.66
CA CYS A 31 4.03 8.98 -5.66
C CYS A 31 3.87 7.63 -6.36
N ASN A 32 2.65 7.10 -6.39
CA ASN A 32 2.35 5.84 -7.05
C ASN A 32 1.57 6.07 -8.34
N SER A 33 2.12 5.64 -9.48
CA SER A 33 1.50 5.84 -10.81
C SER A 33 0.20 5.05 -11.01
N VAL A 34 0.03 3.93 -10.29
CA VAL A 34 -1.23 3.14 -10.30
C VAL A 34 -2.32 3.84 -9.48
N LEU A 35 -1.94 4.71 -8.54
CA LEU A 35 -2.84 5.50 -7.70
C LEU A 35 -2.93 6.96 -8.18
N ASP A 36 -2.82 7.20 -9.48
CA ASP A 36 -2.89 8.54 -10.10
C ASP A 36 -1.86 9.54 -9.53
N GLY A 37 -0.70 9.05 -9.10
CA GLY A 37 0.37 9.85 -8.51
C GLY A 37 0.18 10.16 -7.02
N VAL A 38 -0.87 9.63 -6.39
CA VAL A 38 -1.11 9.81 -4.95
C VAL A 38 -0.27 8.84 -4.13
N ARG A 39 0.01 9.20 -2.88
CA ARG A 39 0.74 8.35 -1.95
C ARG A 39 -0.16 7.21 -1.45
N PRO A 40 0.30 5.95 -1.47
CA PRO A 40 -0.48 4.83 -0.97
C PRO A 40 -0.99 5.00 0.48
N ILE A 41 -0.24 5.67 1.35
CA ILE A 41 -0.66 5.91 2.74
C ILE A 41 -1.92 6.77 2.87
N ASP A 42 -2.16 7.68 1.92
CA ASP A 42 -3.36 8.54 1.91
C ASP A 42 -4.61 7.69 1.60
N PHE A 43 -4.46 6.63 0.81
CA PHE A 43 -5.53 5.68 0.50
C PHE A 43 -5.88 4.80 1.70
N VAL A 44 -4.87 4.37 2.48
CA VAL A 44 -5.08 3.58 3.72
C VAL A 44 -5.94 4.34 4.71
N GLY A 45 -5.71 5.66 4.84
CA GLY A 45 -6.51 6.55 5.67
C GLY A 45 -7.98 6.62 5.28
N SER A 46 -8.27 6.53 3.98
CA SER A 46 -9.62 6.61 3.40
C SER A 46 -10.37 5.27 3.29
N GLY A 47 -9.74 4.15 3.67
CA GLY A 47 -10.35 2.82 3.57
C GLY A 47 -10.33 2.20 2.16
N ARG A 48 -9.61 2.82 1.22
CA ARG A 48 -9.46 2.39 -0.18
C ARG A 48 -8.39 1.30 -0.33
N VAL A 49 -8.60 0.19 0.34
CA VAL A 49 -7.61 -0.90 0.45
C VAL A 49 -7.45 -1.68 -0.85
N GLN A 50 -8.52 -1.84 -1.62
CA GLN A 50 -8.52 -2.62 -2.86
C GLN A 50 -7.56 -2.01 -3.90
N GLU A 51 -7.57 -0.69 -4.03
CA GLU A 51 -6.70 0.04 -4.95
C GLU A 51 -5.22 -0.12 -4.58
N ILE A 52 -4.90 -0.10 -3.29
CA ILE A 52 -3.54 -0.32 -2.79
C ILE A 52 -3.09 -1.74 -3.11
N VAL A 53 -3.96 -2.74 -2.90
CA VAL A 53 -3.65 -4.13 -3.21
C VAL A 53 -3.40 -4.32 -4.70
N GLN A 54 -4.22 -3.70 -5.55
CA GLN A 54 -4.01 -3.74 -7.00
C GLN A 54 -2.66 -3.11 -7.38
N ALA A 55 -2.29 -1.98 -6.77
CA ALA A 55 -0.99 -1.36 -6.99
C ALA A 55 0.18 -2.24 -6.53
N LEU A 56 0.02 -3.01 -5.45
CA LEU A 56 1.01 -3.99 -4.99
C LEU A 56 1.14 -5.18 -5.96
N GLU A 57 0.03 -5.67 -6.51
CA GLU A 57 0.04 -6.74 -7.50
C GLU A 57 0.74 -6.30 -8.80
N VAL A 58 0.50 -5.06 -9.25
CA VAL A 58 1.23 -4.48 -10.41
C VAL A 58 2.72 -4.37 -10.12
N ALA A 59 3.10 -4.00 -8.90
CA ALA A 59 4.49 -3.84 -8.54
C ALA A 59 5.25 -5.16 -8.32
N ARG A 60 4.53 -6.27 -8.10
CA ARG A 60 5.08 -7.63 -8.03
C ARG A 60 5.33 -8.24 -9.40
N ALA A 61 4.56 -7.83 -10.42
CA ALA A 61 4.62 -8.36 -11.78
C ALA A 61 5.86 -7.85 -12.54
#